data_AF-A0A4R3V2C6-F1
#
_entry.id   AF-A0A4R3V2C6-F1
#
_cell.length_a   1.000
_cell.length_b   1.000
_cell.length_c   1.000
_cell.angle_alpha   90.00
_cell.angle_beta   90.00
_cell.angle_gamma   90.00
#
_symmetry.space_group_name_H-M   'P 1'
#
loop_
_entity.id
_entity.type
_entity.pdbx_description
1 polymer ?
#
loop_
_entity_poly.entity_id
_entity_poly.type
_entity_poly.pdbx_seq_one_letter_code
_entity_poly.pdbx_strand_id
1 'polypeptide(L)' 'MPRPQTMSASFLYTLLESIDDMVIVTEIDPLDAPGPKIVYVNKAFTGISGYTFEEAVGQREVAPVVWTVF' A
#
# COMPACT_ATOMS: atom_id res chain seq x y z
N MET A 1 -24.77 -12.99 -12.74
CA MET A 1 -23.62 -12.50 -11.96
C MET A 1 -22.42 -13.40 -12.24
N PRO A 2 -21.26 -12.87 -12.66
CA PRO A 2 -20.06 -13.69 -12.75
C PRO A 2 -19.71 -14.23 -11.36
N ARG A 3 -19.26 -15.50 -11.28
CA ARG A 3 -18.80 -16.07 -10.01
C ARG A 3 -17.56 -15.30 -9.53
N PRO A 4 -17.43 -14.99 -8.22
CA PRO A 4 -16.17 -14.47 -7.70
C PRO A 4 -15.08 -15.51 -7.99
N GLN A 5 -14.05 -15.09 -8.72
CA GLN A 5 -12.90 -15.94 -8.98
C GLN A 5 -12.04 -15.97 -7.72
N THR A 6 -11.77 -17.16 -7.19
CA THR A 6 -10.80 -17.31 -6.11
C THR A 6 -9.40 -17.12 -6.69
N MET A 7 -8.76 -15.99 -6.39
CA MET A 7 -7.37 -15.72 -6.75
C MET A 7 -6.45 -16.28 -5.66
N SER A 8 -5.30 -16.85 -6.04
CA SER A 8 -4.30 -17.27 -5.07
C SER A 8 -3.59 -16.06 -4.47
N ALA A 9 -3.07 -16.20 -3.24
CA ALA A 9 -2.25 -15.17 -2.62
C ALA A 9 -1.01 -14.82 -3.47
N SER A 10 -0.39 -15.82 -4.12
CA SER A 10 0.75 -15.60 -5.03
C SER A 10 0.38 -14.79 -6.27
N PHE A 11 -0.83 -14.99 -6.81
CA PHE A 11 -1.32 -14.20 -7.94
C PHE A 11 -1.52 -12.74 -7.53
N LEU A 12 -2.17 -12.50 -6.38
CA LEU A 12 -2.38 -11.14 -5.88
C LEU A 12 -1.05 -10.43 -5.62
N TYR A 13 -0.09 -11.11 -5.00
CA TYR A 13 1.25 -10.56 -4.79
C TYR A 13 1.93 -10.18 -6.12
N THR A 14 1.90 -11.09 -7.11
CA THR A 14 2.49 -10.84 -8.44
C THR A 14 1.83 -9.65 -9.14
N LEU A 15 0.51 -9.54 -9.02
CA LEU A 15 -0.24 -8.42 -9.58
C LEU A 15 0.20 -7.09 -8.93
N LEU A 16 0.29 -7.03 -7.61
CA LEU A 16 0.69 -5.82 -6.88
C LEU A 16 2.13 -5.38 -7.23
N GLU A 17 3.05 -6.34 -7.37
CA GLU A 17 4.43 -6.08 -7.79
C GLU A 17 4.57 -5.68 -9.27
N SER A 18 3.58 -6.00 -10.11
CA SER A 18 3.59 -5.66 -11.54
C SER A 18 3.07 -4.26 -11.86
N ILE A 19 2.47 -3.57 -10.88
CA ILE A 19 1.96 -2.20 -11.05
C ILE A 19 3.14 -1.22 -11.00
N ASP A 20 3.28 -0.40 -12.05
CA ASP A 20 4.33 0.62 -12.15
C ASP A 20 4.08 1.86 -11.26
N ASP A 21 2.83 2.06 -10.83
CA ASP A 21 2.46 3.08 -9.85
C ASP A 21 2.67 2.59 -8.40
N MET A 22 2.84 3.53 -7.47
CA MET A 22 3.00 3.19 -6.07
C MET A 22 1.73 2.53 -5.52
N VAL A 23 1.90 1.40 -4.84
CA VAL A 23 0.83 0.73 -4.10
C VAL A 23 1.17 0.71 -2.62
N ILE A 24 0.22 1.16 -1.80
CA ILE A 24 0.29 1.13 -0.33
C ILE A 24 -0.95 0.42 0.17
N VAL A 25 -0.76 -0.60 1.02
CA VAL A 25 -1.86 -1.26 1.74
C VAL A 25 -1.71 -0.91 3.21
N THR A 26 -2.80 -0.46 3.82
CA THR A 26 -2.83 -0.04 5.22
C THR A 26 -3.86 -0.83 6.03
N GLU A 27 -3.71 -0.81 7.35
CA GLU A 27 -4.83 -1.09 8.26
C GLU A 27 -5.95 -0.03 8.08
N ILE A 28 -7.14 -0.31 8.59
CA ILE A 28 -8.27 0.62 8.48
C ILE A 28 -8.34 1.62 9.64
N ASP A 29 -7.78 1.30 10.80
CA ASP A 29 -7.93 2.08 12.05
C ASP A 29 -6.55 2.32 12.70
N PRO A 30 -6.28 3.53 13.25
CA PRO A 30 -7.14 4.71 13.29
C PRO A 30 -7.20 5.47 11.96
N LEU A 31 -8.39 5.97 11.59
CA LEU A 31 -8.54 6.90 10.47
C LEU A 31 -8.02 8.30 10.84
N ASP A 32 -8.11 8.66 12.12
CA ASP A 32 -7.58 9.90 12.67
C ASP A 32 -6.09 9.78 13.01
N ALA A 33 -5.42 10.92 13.17
CA ALA A 33 -4.01 10.99 13.53
C ALA A 33 -3.70 10.08 14.75
N PRO A 34 -2.67 9.23 14.70
CA PRO A 34 -1.53 9.23 13.76
C PRO A 34 -1.78 8.55 12.40
N GLY A 35 -3.02 8.13 12.10
CA GLY A 35 -3.41 7.53 10.83
C GLY A 35 -3.21 6.01 10.76
N PRO A 36 -3.66 5.39 9.66
CA PRO A 36 -3.59 3.95 9.49
C PRO A 36 -2.14 3.50 9.31
N LYS A 37 -1.85 2.29 9.81
CA LYS A 37 -0.52 1.69 9.72
C LYS A 37 -0.31 1.07 8.33
N ILE A 38 0.80 1.36 7.69
CA ILE A 38 1.22 0.70 6.45
C ILE A 38 1.57 -0.75 6.74
N VAL A 39 0.98 -1.69 6.00
CA VAL A 39 1.24 -3.14 6.13
C VAL A 39 1.94 -3.74 4.91
N TYR A 40 1.90 -3.06 3.76
CA TYR A 40 2.63 -3.48 2.57
C TYR A 40 2.82 -2.30 1.61
N VAL A 41 3.95 -2.33 0.91
CA VAL A 41 4.26 -1.46 -0.24
C VAL A 41 4.86 -2.31 -1.36
N ASN A 42 4.60 -1.96 -2.63
CA ASN A 42 5.18 -2.66 -3.78
C ASN A 42 6.58 -2.13 -4.16
N LYS A 43 7.23 -2.75 -5.14
CA LYS A 43 8.52 -2.27 -5.67
C LYS A 43 8.47 -0.86 -6.28
N ALA A 44 7.36 -0.46 -6.90
CA ALA A 44 7.23 0.89 -7.47
C ALA A 44 7.31 1.96 -6.38
N PHE A 45 6.68 1.72 -5.22
CA PHE A 45 6.78 2.61 -4.06
C PHE A 45 8.24 2.86 -3.65
N THR A 46 9.06 1.81 -3.52
CA THR A 46 10.46 1.98 -3.09
C THR A 46 11.29 2.69 -4.16
N GLY A 47 11.04 2.39 -5.44
CA GLY A 47 11.71 3.05 -6.57
C GLY A 47 11.40 4.53 -6.72
N ILE A 48 10.15 4.94 -6.47
CA ILE A 48 9.69 6.33 -6.64
C ILE A 48 9.98 7.17 -5.39
N SER A 49 9.70 6.64 -4.20
CA SER A 49 9.82 7.41 -2.95
C SER A 49 11.24 7.41 -2.37
N GLY A 50 12.06 6.42 -2.70
CA GLY A 50 13.40 6.22 -2.13
C GLY A 50 13.42 5.57 -0.75
N TYR A 51 12.26 5.28 -0.14
CA TYR A 51 12.16 4.49 1.08
C TYR A 51 12.34 3.00 0.81
N THR A 52 12.97 2.29 1.74
CA THR A 52 12.96 0.83 1.76
C THR A 52 11.63 0.29 2.28
N PHE A 53 11.35 -0.99 2.02
CA PHE A 53 10.16 -1.65 2.55
C PHE A 53 10.15 -1.62 4.08
N GLU A 54 11.31 -1.87 4.70
CA GLU A 54 11.50 -1.91 6.15
C GLU A 54 11.30 -0.54 6.82
N GLU A 55 11.64 0.54 6.13
CA GLU A 55 11.42 1.90 6.63
C GLU A 55 9.96 2.32 6.53
N ALA A 56 9.23 1.81 5.55
CA ALA A 56 7.83 2.19 5.28
C ALA A 56 6.83 1.34 6.07
N VAL A 57 6.99 0.02 6.10
CA VAL A 57 6.04 -0.87 6.76
C VAL A 57 6.10 -0.67 8.27
N GLY A 58 4.92 -0.54 8.89
CA GLY A 58 4.79 -0.23 10.31
C GLY A 58 4.76 1.26 10.63
N GLN A 59 5.14 2.13 9.68
CA GLN A 59 4.88 3.58 9.82
C GLN A 59 3.37 3.83 9.83
N ARG A 60 2.98 4.88 10.55
CA ARG A 60 1.61 5.39 10.52
C ARG A 60 1.58 6.62 9.62
N GLU A 61 0.60 6.68 8.73
CA GLU A 61 0.42 7.86 7.88
C GLU A 61 0.10 9.09 8.74
N VAL A 62 1.13 9.86 9.09
CA VAL A 62 0.95 11.27 9.43
C VAL A 62 0.46 11.97 8.17
N ALA A 63 -0.86 12.07 8.03
CA ALA A 63 -1.54 12.88 7.02
C ALA A 63 -0.85 14.26 6.95
N PRO A 64 -0.12 14.56 5.86
CA PRO A 64 -0.76 15.31 4.78
C PRO A 64 -0.18 15.05 3.37
N VAL A 65 0.32 13.85 3.04
CA VAL A 65 0.88 13.60 1.68
C VAL A 65 -0.12 13.04 0.66
N VAL A 66 -1.22 12.41 1.09
CA VAL A 66 -2.16 11.76 0.16
C VAL A 66 -3.42 12.60 -0.14
N TRP A 67 -3.86 13.44 0.80
CA TRP A 67 -5.06 14.30 0.62
C TRP A 67 -4.78 15.61 -0.12
N THR A 68 -3.52 15.96 -0.39
CA THR A 68 -3.15 17.26 -1.00
C THR A 68 -2.93 17.16 -2.52
N VAL A 69 -3.00 15.95 -3.10
CA VAL A 69 -2.66 15.70 -4.51
C VAL A 69 -3.81 15.10 -5.34
N PHE A 70 -5.03 15.11 -4.82
CA PHE A 70 -6.26 14.90 -5.60
C PHE A 70 -7.23 16.06 -5.41
#